data_AF-A0A832DAV3-F1
#
_entry.id   AF-A0A832DAV3-F1
#
_cell.length_a   1.000
_cell.length_b   1.000
_cell.length_c   1.000
_cell.angle_alpha   90.00
_cell.angle_beta   90.00
_cell.angle_gamma   90.00
#
_symmetry.space_group_name_H-M   'P 1'
#
loop_
_entity.id
_entity.type
_entity.pdbx_description
1 polymer ?
#
loop_
_entity_poly.entity_id
_entity_poly.type
_entity_poly.pdbx_seq_one_letter_code
_entity_poly.pdbx_strand_id
1 'polypeptide(L)' 'MHNAIVSLWILFAIWCTTCVGAQPVRFRVATYNVQNYLLKPTETRDPKPESARAKVQELIIKLNADLIGLQEIGGS' A
#
# COMPACT_ATOMS: atom_id res chain seq x y z
N MET A 1 42.51 11.81 -32.02
CA MET A 1 41.23 11.14 -32.32
C MET A 1 40.93 9.99 -31.35
N HIS A 2 41.89 9.10 -31.05
CA HIS A 2 41.74 8.01 -30.08
C HIS A 2 41.29 8.48 -28.66
N ASN A 3 41.97 9.48 -28.09
CA ASN A 3 41.67 9.97 -26.74
C ASN A 3 40.26 10.57 -26.62
N ALA A 4 39.76 11.22 -27.67
CA ALA A 4 38.42 11.81 -27.67
C ALA A 4 37.30 10.75 -27.67
N ILE A 5 37.53 9.63 -28.34
CA ILE A 5 36.59 8.50 -28.37
C ILE A 5 36.53 7.84 -26.97
N VAL A 6 37.69 7.62 -26.33
CA VAL A 6 37.76 7.07 -24.98
C VAL A 6 37.04 7.99 -23.97
N SER A 7 37.25 9.30 -24.05
CA SER A 7 36.54 10.28 -23.21
C SER A 7 35.03 10.25 -23.43
N LEU A 8 34.56 10.07 -24.67
CA LEU A 8 33.13 9.97 -24.97
C LEU A 8 32.49 8.71 -24.35
N TRP A 9 33.19 7.57 -24.38
CA TRP A 9 32.73 6.33 -23.75
C TRP A 9 32.67 6.44 -22.22
N ILE A 10 33.65 7.13 -21.60
CA ILE A 10 33.66 7.37 -20.15
C ILE A 10 32.49 8.27 -19.76
N LEU A 11 32.25 9.37 -20.48
CA LEU A 11 31.13 10.26 -20.23
C LEU A 11 29.78 9.55 -20.42
N PHE A 12 29.67 8.69 -21.44
CA PHE A 12 28.48 7.87 -21.68
C PHE A 12 28.25 6.86 -20.55
N ALA A 13 29.29 6.19 -20.05
CA ALA A 13 29.17 5.27 -18.92
C ALA A 13 28.77 5.98 -17.61
N ILE A 14 29.30 7.17 -17.35
CA ILE A 14 28.90 8.02 -16.22
C ILE A 14 27.43 8.46 -16.38
N TRP A 15 27.02 8.85 -17.58
CA TRP A 15 25.63 9.21 -17.86
C TRP A 15 24.69 8.02 -17.60
N CYS A 16 24.99 6.84 -18.17
CA CYS A 16 24.19 5.63 -17.97
C CYS A 16 24.05 5.23 -16.50
N THR A 17 25.08 5.40 -15.68
CA THR A 17 25.02 5.09 -14.24
C THR A 17 24.19 6.10 -13.45
N THR A 18 24.20 7.39 -13.84
CA THR A 18 23.35 8.42 -13.20
C THR A 18 21.85 8.31 -13.55
N CYS A 19 21.49 7.65 -14.65
CA CYS A 19 20.09 7.44 -15.04
C CYS A 19 19.39 6.30 -14.27
N VAL A 20 20.12 5.46 -13.52
CA VAL A 20 19.61 4.25 -12.83
C VAL A 20 19.32 4.52 -11.34
N GLY A 21 19.06 5.79 -10.97
CA GLY A 21 19.00 6.22 -9.56
C GLY A 21 17.60 6.27 -8.91
N ALA A 22 16.52 6.20 -9.68
CA ALA A 22 15.18 6.32 -9.11
C ALA A 22 14.70 4.98 -8.55
N GLN A 23 14.87 4.78 -7.24
CA GLN A 23 14.16 3.70 -6.54
C GLN A 23 12.65 3.97 -6.68
N PRO A 24 11.85 3.02 -7.21
CA PRO A 24 10.43 3.23 -7.34
C PRO A 24 9.81 3.40 -5.96
N VAL A 25 9.14 4.52 -5.73
CA VAL A 25 8.33 4.72 -4.52
C VAL A 25 7.22 3.66 -4.56
N ARG A 26 7.22 2.78 -3.56
CA ARG A 26 6.16 1.77 -3.39
C ARG A 26 5.05 2.41 -2.58
N PHE A 27 3.84 2.45 -3.14
CA PHE A 27 2.64 2.93 -2.46
C PHE A 27 1.56 1.84 -2.57
N ARG A 28 1.09 1.35 -1.43
CA ARG A 28 0.15 0.24 -1.33
C ARG A 28 -1.25 0.76 -1.05
N VAL A 29 -2.17 0.39 -1.93
CA VAL A 29 -3.59 0.67 -1.80
C VAL A 29 -4.35 -0.63 -1.62
N ALA A 30 -5.22 -0.69 -0.62
CA ALA A 30 -6.10 -1.84 -0.40
C ALA A 30 -7.57 -1.41 -0.24
N THR A 31 -8.48 -2.30 -0.62
CA THR A 31 -9.90 -2.19 -0.30
C THR A 31 -10.31 -3.41 0.54
N TYR A 32 -11.12 -3.18 1.57
CA TYR A 32 -11.56 -4.25 2.46
C TYR A 32 -12.99 -4.03 2.93
N ASN A 33 -13.88 -4.95 2.59
CA ASN A 33 -15.23 -5.02 3.15
C ASN A 33 -15.16 -5.68 4.53
N VAL A 34 -15.48 -4.91 5.58
CA VAL A 34 -15.39 -5.38 6.97
C VAL A 34 -16.63 -6.16 7.41
N GLN A 35 -17.54 -6.49 6.49
CA GLN A 35 -18.74 -7.29 6.67
C GLN A 35 -19.61 -6.78 7.83
N ASN A 36 -20.33 -5.70 7.58
CA ASN A 36 -21.25 -5.05 8.51
C ASN A 36 -20.65 -4.84 9.92
N TYR A 37 -19.65 -3.97 9.98
CA TYR A 37 -18.96 -3.68 11.24
C TYR A 37 -19.80 -2.74 12.11
N LEU A 38 -20.66 -3.34 12.93
CA LEU A 38 -21.51 -2.65 13.92
C LEU A 38 -20.91 -2.79 15.32
N LEU A 39 -20.85 -1.69 16.08
CA LEU A 39 -20.40 -1.71 17.49
C LEU A 39 -21.55 -1.89 18.49
N LYS A 40 -22.77 -1.54 18.06
CA LYS A 40 -24.00 -1.65 18.84
C LYS A 40 -25.02 -2.46 18.04
N PRO A 41 -25.93 -3.19 18.70
CA PRO A 41 -27.06 -3.81 18.01
C PRO A 41 -27.95 -2.74 17.36
N THR A 42 -28.60 -3.12 16.26
CA THR A 42 -29.76 -2.42 15.69
C THR A 42 -31.00 -3.30 15.89
N GLU A 43 -32.17 -2.84 15.43
CA GLU A 43 -33.42 -3.61 15.52
C GLU A 43 -33.33 -4.99 14.82
N THR A 44 -32.49 -5.11 13.80
CA THR A 44 -32.44 -6.30 12.93
C THR A 44 -31.08 -6.99 12.91
N ARG A 45 -30.05 -6.42 13.56
CA ARG A 45 -28.67 -6.93 13.46
C ARG A 45 -27.91 -6.79 14.78
N ASP A 46 -27.17 -7.84 15.10
CA ASP A 46 -26.27 -7.86 16.25
C ASP A 46 -24.97 -7.07 15.97
N PRO A 47 -24.30 -6.58 17.03
CA PRO A 47 -22.97 -6.01 16.90
C PRO A 47 -21.99 -7.08 16.39
N LYS A 48 -20.95 -6.64 15.68
CA LYS A 48 -19.90 -7.53 15.21
C LYS A 48 -19.21 -8.17 16.44
N PRO A 49 -19.13 -9.51 16.51
CA PRO A 49 -18.50 -10.20 17.63
C PRO A 49 -17.06 -9.75 17.85
N GLU A 50 -16.61 -9.75 19.11
CA GLU A 50 -15.26 -9.32 19.47
C GLU A 50 -14.17 -10.07 18.72
N SER A 51 -14.28 -11.39 18.61
CA SER A 51 -13.36 -12.24 17.85
C SER A 51 -13.28 -11.84 16.37
N ALA A 52 -14.41 -11.48 15.75
CA ALA A 52 -14.45 -11.04 14.37
C ALA A 52 -13.87 -9.62 14.20
N ARG A 53 -14.03 -8.73 15.19
CA ARG A 53 -13.38 -7.41 15.21
C ARG A 53 -11.86 -7.54 15.35
N ALA A 54 -11.39 -8.43 16.23
CA ALA A 54 -9.97 -8.72 16.38
C ALA A 54 -9.37 -9.24 15.05
N LYS A 55 -10.11 -10.07 14.31
CA LYS A 55 -9.67 -10.53 13.00
C LYS A 55 -9.58 -9.41 11.96
N VAL A 56 -10.53 -8.47 11.95
CA VAL A 56 -10.48 -7.27 11.09
C VAL A 56 -9.22 -6.46 11.39
N GLN A 57 -8.90 -6.25 12.68
CA GLN A 57 -7.68 -5.53 13.09
C GLN A 57 -6.41 -6.25 12.63
N GLU A 58 -6.33 -7.57 12.83
CA GLU A 58 -5.22 -8.40 12.37
C GLU A 58 -5.01 -8.26 10.85
N LEU A 59 -6.10 -8.29 10.08
CA LEU A 59 -6.05 -8.16 8.61
C LEU A 59 -5.62 -6.76 8.16
N ILE A 60 -6.12 -5.71 8.80
CA ILE A 60 -5.70 -4.32 8.52
C ILE A 60 -4.18 -4.17 8.74
N ILE A 61 -3.66 -4.71 9.84
CA ILE A 61 -2.22 -4.68 10.14
C ILE A 61 -1.43 -5.48 9.08
N LYS A 62 -1.91 -6.67 8.72
CA LYS A 62 -1.26 -7.54 7.72
C LYS A 62 -1.24 -6.94 6.31
N LEU A 63 -2.26 -6.15 5.94
CA LEU A 63 -2.30 -5.47 4.64
C LEU A 63 -1.11 -4.52 4.46
N ASN A 64 -0.63 -3.91 5.55
CA ASN A 64 0.51 -2.99 5.54
C ASN A 64 0.43 -2.02 4.34
N ALA A 65 -0.76 -1.44 4.19
CA ALA A 65 -1.12 -0.55 3.09
C ALA A 65 -1.02 0.91 3.56
N ASP A 66 -0.59 1.77 2.65
CA ASP A 66 -0.48 3.21 2.90
C ASP A 66 -1.86 3.89 2.83
N LEU A 67 -2.78 3.31 2.05
CA LEU A 67 -4.17 3.74 1.93
C LEU A 67 -5.11 2.53 1.99
N ILE A 68 -6.13 2.60 2.84
CA ILE A 68 -7.18 1.58 2.93
C ILE A 68 -8.56 2.21 2.75
N GLY A 69 -9.32 1.70 1.79
CA GLY A 69 -10.75 1.98 1.66
C GLY A 69 -11.59 0.87 2.31
N LEU A 70 -12.35 1.19 3.36
CA LEU A 70 -13.23 0.24 4.05
C LEU A 70 -14.68 0.33 3.54
N GLN A 71 -15.33 -0.82 3.36
CA GLN A 71 -16.78 -0.90 3.04
C GLN A 71 -17.56 -1.59 4.16
N GLU A 72 -18.86 -1.32 4.21
CA GLU A 72 -19.79 -1.85 5.23
C GLU A 72 -19.37 -1.53 6.68
N ILE A 73 -18.76 -0.37 6.88
CA ILE A 73 -18.69 0.25 8.21
C ILE A 73 -20.10 0.72 8.56
N GLY A 74 -20.64 0.21 9.65
CA GLY A 74 -21.98 0.54 10.12
C GLY A 74 -21.95 1.42 11.37
N GLY A 75 -23.02 2.18 11.59
CA GLY A 75 -23.16 3.09 12.71
C GLY A 75 -23.68 4.45 12.25
N SER A 76 -24.96 4.68 12.49
CA SER A 76 -25.64 5.97 12.47
C SER A 76 -26.18 6.21 13.87
#